data_AF-A0A9X3I5S4-F1
#
_entry.id   AF-A0A9X3I5S4-F1
#
_cell.length_a   1.000
_cell.length_b   1.000
_cell.length_c   1.000
_cell.angle_alpha   90.00
_cell.angle_beta   90.00
_cell.angle_gamma   90.00
#
_symmetry.space_group_name_H-M   'P 1'
#
loop_
_entity.id
_entity.type
_entity.pdbx_description
1 polymer ?
#
loop_
_entity_poly.entity_id
_entity_poly.type
_entity_poly.pdbx_seq_one_letter_code
_entity_poly.pdbx_strand_id
1 'polypeptide(L)' 'MRTTLDIDPRVLAAARARVNDGRNASIGQAVSELAMAGLSSENPRPAEPEGLVLLPSEPGHVVTDEMVARAMLDDE' A
#
# COMPACT_ATOMS: atom_id res chain seq x y z
N MET A 1 -19.23 -13.02 -11.13
CA MET A 1 -19.55 -12.80 -12.56
C MET A 1 -18.41 -13.36 -13.42
N ARG A 2 -18.70 -13.97 -14.58
CA ARG A 2 -17.65 -14.45 -15.51
C ARG A 2 -17.56 -13.46 -16.66
N THR A 3 -16.39 -12.87 -16.84
CA THR A 3 -16.09 -11.87 -17.87
C THR A 3 -14.71 -12.18 -18.45
N THR A 4 -14.56 -11.98 -19.75
CA THR A 4 -13.26 -11.98 -20.41
C THR A 4 -12.67 -10.57 -20.30
N LEU A 5 -11.44 -10.46 -19.82
CA LEU A 5 -10.76 -9.19 -19.56
C LEU A 5 -9.33 -9.28 -20.10
N ASP A 6 -8.93 -8.30 -20.90
CA ASP A 6 -7.52 -8.09 -21.24
C ASP A 6 -6.83 -7.42 -20.06
N ILE A 7 -5.76 -8.05 -19.55
CA ILE A 7 -5.02 -7.57 -18.38
C ILE A 7 -3.53 -7.54 -18.65
N ASP A 8 -2.86 -6.57 -18.01
CA ASP A 8 -1.41 -6.52 -18.02
C ASP A 8 -0.82 -7.80 -17.40
N PRO A 9 0.22 -8.42 -17.99
CA PRO A 9 0.85 -9.62 -17.46
C PRO A 9 1.30 -9.53 -16.00
N ARG A 10 1.68 -8.33 -15.54
CA ARG A 10 2.10 -8.07 -14.16
C ARG A 10 0.93 -8.19 -13.19
N VAL A 11 -0.26 -7.74 -13.58
CA VAL A 11 -1.48 -7.88 -12.78
C VAL A 11 -1.84 -9.36 -12.65
N LEU A 12 -1.73 -10.13 -13.74
CA LEU A 12 -1.95 -11.56 -13.71
C LEU A 12 -0.94 -12.28 -12.80
N ALA A 13 0.34 -11.91 -12.86
CA ALA A 13 1.37 -12.47 -12.00
C ALA A 13 1.09 -12.19 -10.50
N ALA A 14 0.71 -10.95 -10.17
CA ALA A 14 0.32 -10.57 -8.81
C ALA A 14 -0.91 -11.36 -8.33
N ALA A 15 -1.93 -11.50 -9.17
CA ALA A 15 -3.11 -12.29 -8.84
C ALA A 15 -2.78 -13.77 -8.59
N ARG A 16 -1.90 -14.37 -9.40
CA ARG A 16 -1.44 -15.75 -9.21
C ARG A 16 -0.68 -15.93 -7.90
N ALA A 17 0.23 -15.01 -7.57
CA ALA A 17 0.96 -15.05 -6.30
C ALA A 17 -0.01 -15.06 -5.11
N ARG A 18 -1.03 -14.21 -5.11
CA ARG A 18 -2.03 -14.15 -4.03
C ARG A 18 -2.84 -15.44 -3.87
N VAL A 19 -3.19 -16.11 -4.97
CA VAL A 19 -3.87 -17.41 -4.92
C VAL A 19 -2.94 -18.49 -4.37
N ASN A 20 -1.68 -18.52 -4.83
CA ASN A 20 -0.69 -19.47 -4.34
C ASN A 20 -0.39 -19.30 -2.85
N ASP A 21 -0.42 -18.06 -2.35
CA ASP A 21 -0.27 -17.74 -0.93
C ASP A 21 -1.54 -18.01 -0.11
N GLY A 22 -2.60 -18.55 -0.72
CA GLY A 22 -3.88 -18.84 -0.05
C GLY A 22 -4.72 -17.61 0.31
N ARG A 23 -4.35 -16.41 -0.16
CA ARG A 23 -5.06 -15.15 0.13
C ARG A 23 -6.38 -15.02 -0.65
N ASN A 24 -6.55 -15.79 -1.71
CA ASN A 24 -7.73 -15.73 -2.58
C ASN A 24 -8.11 -17.12 -3.11
N ALA A 25 -9.40 -17.41 -3.22
CA ALA A 25 -9.88 -18.72 -3.69
C ALA A 25 -9.79 -18.90 -5.22
N SER A 26 -9.68 -17.81 -5.98
CA SER A 26 -9.53 -17.85 -7.44
C SER A 26 -8.78 -16.64 -7.98
N ILE A 27 -8.26 -16.76 -9.21
CA ILE A 27 -7.60 -15.64 -9.91
C ILE A 27 -8.59 -14.48 -10.11
N GLY A 28 -9.84 -14.76 -10.50
CA GLY A 28 -10.85 -13.73 -10.69
C GLY A 28 -11.14 -12.94 -9.40
N GLN A 29 -11.19 -13.63 -8.26
CA GLN A 29 -11.31 -12.97 -6.96
C GLN A 29 -10.06 -12.13 -6.64
N ALA A 30 -8.86 -12.66 -6.86
CA ALA A 30 -7.62 -11.91 -6.64
C ALA A 30 -7.53 -10.64 -7.49
N VAL A 31 -7.93 -10.69 -8.76
CA VAL A 31 -8.00 -9.52 -9.65
C VAL A 31 -9.04 -8.52 -9.15
N SER A 32 -10.23 -8.98 -8.74
CA SER A 32 -11.27 -8.11 -8.19
C SER A 32 -10.80 -7.38 -6.93
N GLU A 33 -10.13 -8.06 -6.01
CA GLU A 33 -9.56 -7.46 -4.80
C GLU A 33 -8.47 -6.44 -5.12
N LEU A 34 -7.58 -6.74 -6.07
CA LEU A 34 -6.56 -5.80 -6.53
C LEU A 34 -7.19 -4.53 -7.12
N ALA A 35 -8.25 -4.68 -7.92
CA ALA A 35 -8.98 -3.55 -8.48
C ALA A 35 -9.66 -2.71 -7.39
N MET A 36 -10.33 -3.35 -6.43
CA MET A 36 -10.94 -2.67 -5.28
C MET A 36 -9.91 -1.92 -4.44
N ALA A 37 -8.75 -2.52 -4.17
CA ALA A 37 -7.66 -1.86 -3.46
C ALA A 37 -7.15 -0.63 -4.21
N GLY A 38 -7.05 -0.69 -5.54
CA GLY A 38 -6.70 0.46 -6.38
C GLY A 38 -7.75 1.56 -6.35
N LEU A 39 -9.04 1.21 -6.38
CA LEU A 39 -10.15 2.16 -6.28
C LEU A 39 -10.21 2.84 -4.89
N SER A 40 -10.01 2.07 -3.82
CA SER A 40 -9.93 2.61 -2.46
C SER A 40 -8.66 3.43 -2.20
N SER A 41 -7.65 3.27 -3.05
CA SER A 41 -6.43 4.09 -3.03
C SER A 41 -6.60 5.42 -3.76
N GLU A 42 -7.84 5.88 -4.01
CA GLU A 42 -8.11 7.25 -4.47
C GLU A 42 -7.24 8.24 -3.69
N ASN A 43 -6.26 8.76 -4.41
CA ASN A 43 -5.09 9.52 -3.94
C ASN A 43 -5.39 10.39 -2.71
N PRO A 44 -4.78 10.12 -1.53
CA PRO A 44 -4.16 11.22 -0.84
C PRO A 44 -3.06 11.68 -1.79
N ARG A 45 -3.34 12.69 -2.63
CA ARG A 45 -2.26 13.47 -3.24
C ARG A 45 -1.34 13.77 -2.06
N PRO A 46 -0.06 13.33 -2.08
CA PRO A 46 0.86 13.70 -1.03
C PRO A 46 0.68 15.19 -0.85
N ALA A 47 0.37 15.62 0.38
CA ALA A 47 0.34 17.03 0.62
C ALA A 47 1.72 17.50 0.17
N GLU A 48 1.76 18.34 -0.87
CA GLU A 48 2.95 19.07 -1.28
C GLU A 48 2.83 20.45 -0.65
N PRO A 49 2.93 20.60 0.69
CA PRO A 49 3.18 21.93 1.22
C PRO A 49 4.55 22.33 0.66
N GLU A 50 4.54 23.32 -0.23
CA GLU A 50 5.73 23.92 -0.82
C GLU A 50 6.57 23.00 -1.72
N GLY A 51 5.93 22.03 -2.41
CA GLY A 51 6.60 21.21 -3.44
C GLY A 51 7.49 20.09 -2.90
N LEU A 52 7.41 19.81 -1.60
CA LEU A 52 8.06 18.66 -0.97
C LEU A 52 7.04 17.54 -0.77
N VAL A 53 7.39 16.33 -1.20
CA VAL A 53 6.59 15.13 -0.91
C VAL A 53 6.79 14.77 0.55
N LEU A 54 5.82 15.13 1.39
CA LEU A 54 5.80 14.75 2.80
C LEU A 54 5.03 13.44 2.99
N LEU A 55 5.55 12.60 3.90
CA LEU A 55 4.75 11.51 4.44
C LEU A 55 3.55 12.10 5.21
N PRO A 56 2.37 11.45 5.14
CA PRO A 56 1.20 11.90 5.87
C PRO A 56 1.50 11.95 7.38
N SER A 57 1.12 13.06 8.02
CA SER A 57 1.29 13.24 9.46
C SER A 57 0.30 12.34 10.22
N GLU A 58 0.79 11.52 11.15
CA GLU A 58 -0.04 10.75 12.08
C GLU A 58 -0.51 11.66 13.24
N PRO A 59 -1.82 11.97 13.36
CA PRO A 59 -2.32 12.85 14.43
C PRO A 59 -2.05 12.24 15.81
N GLY A 60 -1.45 13.01 16.70
CA GLY A 60 -1.15 12.57 18.08
C GLY A 60 0.18 11.85 18.27
N HIS A 61 0.97 11.66 17.20
CA HIS A 61 2.33 11.17 17.31
C HIS A 61 3.34 12.32 17.24
N VAL A 62 3.74 12.85 18.40
CA VAL A 62 4.74 13.91 18.50
C VAL A 62 6.10 13.29 18.78
N VAL A 63 7.05 13.48 17.86
CA VAL A 63 8.45 13.10 18.06
C VAL A 63 9.16 14.25 18.77
N THR A 64 9.76 13.99 19.93
CA THR A 64 10.52 14.97 20.71
C THR A 64 12.02 14.72 20.62
N ASP A 65 12.82 15.74 20.94
CA ASP A 65 14.29 15.64 20.94
C ASP A 65 14.79 14.51 21.87
N GLU A 66 14.11 14.28 23.01
CA GLU A 66 14.44 13.20 23.94
C GLU A 66 14.22 11.81 23.30
N MET A 67 13.15 11.65 22.52
CA MET A 67 12.86 10.39 21.82
C MET A 67 13.94 10.08 20.78
N VAL A 68 14.41 11.11 20.06
CA VAL A 68 15.49 10.97 19.07
C VAL A 68 16.81 10.61 19.77
N ALA A 69 17.13 11.31 20.87
CA ALA A 69 18.35 11.04 21.63
C ALA A 69 18.37 9.60 22.17
N ARG A 70 17.24 9.08 22.66
CA ARG A 70 17.12 7.69 23.11
C ARG A 70 17.34 6.69 21.98
N ALA A 71 16.71 6.90 20.83
CA ALA A 71 16.83 5.99 19.68
C ALA A 71 18.27 5.89 19.16
N MET A 72 19.05 6.99 19.22
CA MET A 72 20.45 7.00 18.77
C MET A 72 21.43 6.34 19.75
N LEU A 73 21.01 6.11 21.01
CA LEU A 73 21.82 5.43 22.03
C LEU A 73 21.62 3.90 22.00
N ASP A 74 20.51 3.42 21.43
CA ASP A 74 20.18 1.99 21.35
C ASP A 74 20.92 1.27 20.18
N ASP A 75 21.61 2.01 19.31
CA ASP A 75 22.40 1.49 18.17
C ASP A 75 23.90 1.25 18.50
N GLU A 76 24.32 1.34 19.78
CA GLU A 76 25.68 1.03 20.27
C GLU A 76 25.81 -0.32 21.00
#